data_AF-A0A2G9UYU3-F1
#
_entry.id   AF-A0A2G9UYU3-F1
#
_cell.length_a   1.000
_cell.length_b   1.000
_cell.length_c   1.000
_cell.angle_alpha   90.00
_cell.angle_beta   90.00
_cell.angle_gamma   90.00
#
_symmetry.space_group_name_H-M   'P 1'
#
loop_
_entity.id
_entity.type
_entity.pdbx_description
1 polymer ?
#
loop_
_entity_poly.entity_id
_entity_poly.type
_entity_poly.pdbx_seq_one_letter_code
_entity_poly.pdbx_strand_id
1 'polypeptide(L)'
;MSSNASTAASSPAVVTIGDSVVHLWTCGDPIHSSIYCMQVHSCVADDGGSAKVTVVDSNGCPTDEELLSSITYPTPLRAFARSRVFKFADKSDINFACQIRLMMKQDAGNGTCAGVACTKMGGANGQNFVQF
;
A
#
# COMPACT_ATOMS: atom_id res chain seq x y z
N MET A 1 -5.53 33.58 1.83
CA MET A 1 -5.72 32.86 3.11
C MET A 1 -6.81 31.84 2.90
N SER A 2 -6.44 30.57 2.68
CA SER A 2 -7.36 29.44 2.72
C SER A 2 -6.59 28.25 3.28
N SER A 3 -6.61 28.15 4.61
CA SER A 3 -6.30 26.94 5.36
C SER A 3 -7.36 25.90 5.03
N ASN A 4 -7.00 24.81 4.35
CA ASN A 4 -7.86 23.63 4.30
C ASN A 4 -7.21 22.53 5.14
N ALA A 5 -7.81 22.30 6.29
CA ALA A 5 -7.37 21.36 7.30
C ALA A 5 -7.59 19.93 6.81
N SER A 6 -6.50 19.19 6.61
CA SER A 6 -6.48 17.73 6.64
C SER A 6 -5.78 17.24 7.91
N THR A 7 -6.09 17.86 9.05
CA THR A 7 -5.92 17.22 10.37
C THR A 7 -7.20 16.46 10.68
N ALA A 8 -7.46 15.39 9.93
CA ALA A 8 -8.13 14.26 10.53
C ALA A 8 -7.08 13.67 11.47
N ALA A 9 -7.22 13.90 12.78
CA ALA A 9 -6.45 13.16 13.77
C ALA A 9 -6.90 11.69 13.65
N SER A 10 -6.26 10.94 12.76
CA SER A 10 -6.42 9.49 12.70
C SER A 10 -5.70 8.95 13.92
N SER A 11 -6.44 8.71 15.01
CA SER A 11 -5.92 7.86 16.07
C SER A 11 -5.50 6.53 15.44
N PRO A 12 -4.31 6.00 15.79
CA PRO A 12 -3.90 4.70 15.28
C PRO A 12 -4.96 3.66 15.68
N ALA A 13 -5.36 2.85 14.71
CA ALA A 13 -6.30 1.77 14.96
C ALA A 13 -5.61 0.70 15.82
N VAL A 14 -6.21 0.34 16.96
CA VAL A 14 -5.73 -0.78 17.78
C VAL A 14 -6.20 -2.07 17.11
N VAL A 15 -5.26 -2.94 16.78
CA VAL A 15 -5.50 -4.22 16.08
C VAL A 15 -4.73 -5.34 16.78
N THR A 16 -5.25 -6.56 16.71
CA THR A 16 -4.62 -7.74 17.30
C THR A 16 -3.76 -8.44 16.26
N ILE A 17 -2.67 -9.08 16.69
CA ILE A 17 -1.85 -9.92 15.81
C ILE A 17 -2.73 -11.01 15.19
N GLY A 18 -2.57 -11.23 13.89
CA GLY A 18 -3.37 -12.19 13.13
C GLY A 18 -4.69 -11.63 12.58
N ASP A 19 -5.13 -10.45 13.02
CA ASP A 19 -6.27 -9.77 12.40
C ASP A 19 -5.97 -9.48 10.92
N SER A 20 -7.02 -9.56 10.09
CA SER A 20 -6.93 -9.13 8.70
C SER A 20 -7.38 -7.68 8.59
N VAL A 21 -6.49 -6.82 8.13
CA VAL A 21 -6.78 -5.40 7.89
C VAL A 21 -6.74 -5.11 6.39
N VAL A 22 -7.41 -4.03 6.00
CA VAL A 22 -7.49 -3.59 4.60
C VAL A 22 -6.83 -2.24 4.48
N HIS A 23 -5.76 -2.17 3.69
CA HIS A 23 -5.18 -0.91 3.26
C HIS A 23 -6.01 -0.35 2.10
N LEU A 24 -6.41 0.91 2.20
CA LEU A 24 -7.17 1.62 1.19
C LEU A 24 -6.43 2.88 0.78
N TRP A 25 -6.09 3.00 -0.50
CA TRP A 25 -5.53 4.21 -1.08
C TRP A 25 -6.57 4.89 -1.94
N THR A 26 -6.70 6.20 -1.80
CA THR A 26 -7.57 7.05 -2.61
C THR A 26 -6.81 8.32 -2.96
N CYS A 27 -6.85 8.73 -4.22
CA CYS A 27 -6.17 9.93 -4.68
C CYS A 27 -7.16 10.90 -5.35
N GLY A 28 -7.17 12.14 -4.87
CA GLY A 28 -7.93 13.22 -5.50
C GLY A 28 -9.44 12.97 -5.57
N ASP A 29 -10.09 13.72 -6.47
CA ASP A 29 -11.52 13.66 -6.73
C ASP A 29 -11.84 12.64 -7.84
N PRO A 30 -12.96 11.89 -7.75
CA PRO A 30 -13.42 11.00 -8.83
C PRO A 30 -13.50 11.62 -10.23
N ILE A 31 -13.70 12.94 -10.36
CA ILE A 31 -13.74 13.65 -11.65
C ILE A 31 -12.43 13.42 -12.45
N HIS A 32 -11.30 13.30 -11.75
CA HIS A 32 -9.98 13.11 -12.34
C HIS A 32 -9.70 11.67 -12.82
N SER A 33 -10.60 10.73 -12.54
CA SER A 33 -10.47 9.31 -12.95
C SER A 33 -10.54 9.08 -14.47
N SER A 34 -10.99 10.09 -15.21
CA SER A 34 -10.98 10.10 -16.67
C SER A 34 -9.61 10.47 -17.27
N ILE A 35 -8.73 11.10 -16.47
CA ILE A 35 -7.45 11.67 -16.93
C ILE A 35 -6.27 10.92 -16.32
N TYR A 36 -6.38 10.47 -15.07
CA TYR A 36 -5.26 9.88 -14.33
C TYR A 36 -5.52 8.43 -13.92
N CYS A 37 -4.42 7.68 -13.91
CA CYS A 37 -4.30 6.36 -13.30
C CYS A 37 -3.37 6.46 -12.09
N MET A 38 -3.84 5.97 -10.95
CA MET A 38 -3.08 5.84 -9.73
C MET A 38 -2.42 4.46 -9.68
N GLN A 39 -1.16 4.43 -9.26
CA GLN A 39 -0.42 3.23 -8.93
C GLN A 39 0.19 3.41 -7.54
N VAL A 40 0.00 2.42 -6.66
CA VAL A 40 0.81 2.28 -5.45
C VAL A 40 2.18 1.80 -5.92
N HIS A 41 3.17 2.68 -5.85
CA HIS A 41 4.47 2.46 -6.49
C HIS A 41 5.40 1.63 -5.63
N SER A 42 5.55 1.99 -4.36
CA SER A 42 6.39 1.29 -3.38
C SER A 42 5.93 1.62 -1.97
N CYS A 43 6.13 0.69 -1.04
CA CYS A 43 5.75 0.87 0.36
C CYS A 43 6.80 0.28 1.29
N VAL A 44 7.04 0.97 2.40
CA VAL A 44 7.92 0.55 3.48
C VAL A 44 7.10 0.46 4.77
N ALA A 45 7.28 -0.64 5.49
CA ALA A 45 6.82 -0.79 6.86
C ALA A 45 7.99 -0.53 7.82
N ASP A 46 7.76 0.31 8.83
CA ASP A 46 8.74 0.62 9.88
C ASP A 46 8.10 0.66 11.27
N ASP A 47 8.92 0.52 12.31
CA ASP A 47 8.51 0.56 13.72
C ASP A 47 8.85 1.91 14.38
N GLY A 48 9.03 2.96 13.59
CA GLY A 48 9.55 4.26 14.03
C GLY A 48 11.02 4.22 14.49
N GLY A 49 11.73 3.10 14.29
CA GLY A 49 13.17 2.95 14.53
C GLY A 49 13.98 2.92 13.24
N SER A 50 15.10 2.19 13.26
CA SER A 50 15.98 1.99 12.10
C SER A 50 15.56 0.81 11.22
N ALA A 51 14.70 -0.08 11.73
CA ALA A 51 14.22 -1.24 10.98
C ALA A 51 13.18 -0.81 9.95
N LYS A 52 13.50 -1.06 8.68
CA LYS A 52 12.61 -0.75 7.55
C LYS A 52 12.53 -1.98 6.66
N VAL A 53 11.30 -2.40 6.36
CA VAL A 53 11.08 -3.51 5.43
C VAL A 53 10.25 -3.01 4.25
N THR A 54 10.78 -3.25 3.05
CA THR A 54 10.02 -3.01 1.82
C THR A 54 8.93 -4.06 1.72
N VAL A 55 7.67 -3.62 1.77
CA VAL A 55 6.48 -4.49 1.67
C VAL A 55 5.84 -4.42 0.27
N VAL A 56 6.12 -3.36 -0.49
CA VAL A 56 5.79 -3.23 -1.91
C VAL A 56 7.02 -2.70 -2.63
N ASP A 57 7.51 -3.42 -3.63
CA ASP A 57 8.66 -3.06 -4.46
C ASP A 57 8.35 -1.86 -5.37
N SER A 58 9.32 -1.36 -6.15
CA SER A 58 9.13 -0.21 -7.07
C SER A 58 8.23 -0.48 -8.28
N ASN A 59 7.80 -1.73 -8.49
CA ASN A 59 6.87 -2.08 -9.56
C ASN A 59 5.42 -2.06 -9.06
N GLY A 60 5.19 -1.83 -7.76
CA GLY A 60 3.89 -1.92 -7.13
C GLY A 60 3.51 -3.34 -6.73
N CYS A 61 4.49 -4.25 -6.61
CA CYS A 61 4.28 -5.64 -6.25
C CYS A 61 4.59 -5.90 -4.78
N PRO A 62 3.72 -6.62 -4.06
CA PRO A 62 4.04 -7.08 -2.71
C PRO A 62 5.31 -7.93 -2.72
N THR A 63 6.20 -7.70 -1.76
CA THR A 63 7.42 -8.51 -1.59
C THR A 63 7.15 -9.83 -0.89
N ASP A 64 6.03 -9.92 -0.16
CA ASP A 64 5.54 -11.11 0.53
C ASP A 64 4.01 -11.16 0.44
N GLU A 65 3.46 -12.10 -0.33
CA GLU A 65 2.01 -12.28 -0.51
C GLU A 65 1.29 -12.74 0.77
N GLU A 66 2.02 -13.31 1.73
CA GLU A 66 1.47 -13.76 3.01
C GLU A 66 1.23 -12.59 3.97
N LEU A 67 2.09 -11.57 3.90
CA LEU A 67 1.95 -10.33 4.68
C LEU A 67 0.98 -9.34 4.02
N LEU A 68 1.07 -9.17 2.70
CA LEU A 68 0.26 -8.22 1.94
C LEU A 68 -0.17 -8.84 0.61
N SER A 69 -1.48 -8.92 0.39
CA SER A 69 -2.05 -9.42 -0.86
C SER A 69 -1.70 -8.52 -2.04
N SER A 70 -1.79 -9.06 -3.26
CA SER A 70 -1.73 -8.24 -4.48
C SER A 70 -2.70 -7.05 -4.42
N ILE A 71 -2.23 -5.89 -4.87
CA ILE A 71 -2.99 -4.63 -4.82
C ILE A 71 -4.04 -4.65 -5.94
N THR A 72 -5.30 -4.44 -5.57
CA THR A 72 -6.43 -4.39 -6.50
C THR A 72 -6.87 -2.95 -6.73
N TYR A 73 -7.13 -2.58 -8.00
CA TYR A 73 -7.51 -1.23 -8.41
C TYR A 73 -8.97 -1.20 -8.87
N PRO A 74 -9.96 -1.06 -7.96
CA PRO A 74 -11.38 -1.05 -8.34
C PRO A 74 -11.77 0.17 -9.21
N THR A 75 -11.02 1.27 -9.12
CA THR A 75 -11.21 2.45 -9.96
C THR A 75 -9.84 3.07 -10.30
N PRO A 76 -9.72 3.91 -11.33
CA PRO A 76 -8.46 4.56 -11.69
C PRO A 76 -7.72 5.27 -10.56
N LEU A 77 -8.45 5.75 -9.53
CA LEU A 77 -7.89 6.53 -8.42
C LEU A 77 -8.10 5.89 -7.04
N ARG A 78 -8.46 4.60 -7.00
CA ARG A 78 -8.61 3.85 -5.75
C ARG A 78 -7.94 2.49 -5.86
N ALA A 79 -7.30 2.08 -4.78
CA ALA A 79 -6.64 0.79 -4.66
C ALA A 79 -6.86 0.22 -3.27
N PHE A 80 -6.90 -1.10 -3.15
CA PHE A 80 -6.92 -1.77 -1.85
C PHE A 80 -6.06 -3.05 -1.84
N ALA A 81 -5.60 -3.41 -0.65
CA ALA A 81 -4.90 -4.67 -0.39
C ALA A 81 -5.23 -5.16 1.02
N ARG A 82 -5.30 -6.47 1.20
CA ARG A 82 -5.44 -7.10 2.53
C ARG A 82 -4.07 -7.43 3.07
N SER A 83 -3.86 -7.15 4.35
CA SER A 83 -2.69 -7.62 5.08
C SER A 83 -3.11 -8.39 6.32
N ARG A 84 -2.19 -9.20 6.83
CA ARG A 84 -2.29 -9.76 8.17
C ARG A 84 -1.43 -8.94 9.11
N VAL A 85 -1.98 -8.59 10.26
CA VAL A 85 -1.26 -7.80 11.27
C VAL A 85 -0.08 -8.63 11.78
N PHE A 86 1.11 -8.10 11.54
CA PHE A 86 2.38 -8.60 12.07
C PHE A 86 2.97 -7.56 13.03
N LYS A 87 3.85 -8.01 13.93
CA LYS A 87 4.63 -7.12 14.80
C LYS A 87 6.11 -7.36 14.63
N PHE A 88 6.89 -6.32 14.90
CA PHE A 88 8.32 -6.46 15.19
C PHE A 88 8.47 -6.90 16.65
N ALA A 89 9.54 -7.65 16.97
CA ALA A 89 9.69 -8.30 18.28
C ALA A 89 9.68 -7.30 19.46
N ASP A 90 10.17 -6.07 19.23
CA ASP A 90 10.49 -5.13 20.30
C ASP A 90 9.58 -3.88 20.36
N LYS A 91 8.63 -3.72 19.43
CA LYS A 91 7.73 -2.55 19.37
C LYS A 91 6.29 -2.89 18.98
N SER A 92 5.36 -2.13 19.56
CA SER A 92 3.91 -2.29 19.37
C SER A 92 3.33 -1.49 18.21
N ASP A 93 4.08 -0.53 17.66
CA ASP A 93 3.62 0.36 16.60
C ASP A 93 4.23 -0.02 15.25
N ILE A 94 3.42 0.03 14.19
CA ILE A 94 3.85 -0.17 12.82
C ILE A 94 3.33 0.96 11.93
N ASN A 95 4.24 1.58 11.20
CA ASN A 95 3.93 2.62 10.22
C ASN A 95 4.06 2.06 8.81
N PHE A 96 3.08 2.34 7.96
CA PHE A 96 3.13 2.04 6.53
C PHE A 96 3.26 3.33 5.74
N ALA A 97 4.40 3.53 5.10
CA ALA A 97 4.69 4.68 4.24
C ALA A 97 4.73 4.24 2.78
N CYS A 98 3.82 4.74 1.95
CA CYS A 98 3.71 4.40 0.54
C CYS A 98 3.94 5.60 -0.37
N GLN A 99 4.65 5.38 -1.48
CA GLN A 99 4.75 6.31 -2.59
C GLN A 99 3.65 6.03 -3.60
N ILE A 100 2.91 7.06 -3.98
CA ILE A 100 1.84 6.98 -4.98
C ILE A 100 2.33 7.63 -6.28
N ARG A 101 2.19 6.93 -7.39
CA ARG A 101 2.50 7.42 -8.74
C ARG A 101 1.19 7.73 -9.47
N LEU A 102 1.13 8.89 -10.10
CA LEU A 102 0.06 9.25 -11.04
C LEU A 102 0.59 9.22 -12.46
N MET A 103 -0.18 8.62 -13.36
CA MET A 103 0.12 8.51 -14.78
C MET A 103 -1.08 9.04 -15.58
N MET A 104 -0.85 9.66 -16.73
CA MET A 104 -1.95 10.05 -17.59
C MET A 104 -2.54 8.80 -18.25
N LYS A 105 -3.86 8.70 -18.25
CA LYS A 105 -4.60 7.59 -18.85
C LYS A 105 -4.40 7.50 -20.36
N GLN A 106 -4.10 8.63 -21.01
CA GLN A 106 -3.76 8.68 -22.43
C GLN A 106 -2.43 7.97 -22.74
N ASP A 107 -1.49 7.94 -21.79
CA ASP A 107 -0.19 7.30 -21.95
C ASP A 107 -0.26 5.78 -21.72
N ALA A 108 -1.31 5.31 -21.04
CA ALA A 108 -1.62 3.89 -20.98
C ALA A 108 -2.15 3.48 -22.36
N GLY A 109 -1.34 2.78 -23.17
CA GLY A 109 -1.53 2.61 -24.62
C GLY A 109 -2.87 2.03 -25.12
N ASN A 110 -3.79 1.65 -24.24
CA ASN A 110 -5.17 1.24 -24.56
C ASN A 110 -6.24 2.21 -24.03
N GLY A 111 -5.87 3.37 -23.48
CA GLY A 111 -6.78 4.32 -22.85
C GLY A 111 -7.42 3.82 -21.56
N THR A 112 -6.87 2.78 -20.92
CA THR A 112 -7.37 2.20 -19.66
C THR A 112 -6.24 2.05 -18.65
N CYS A 113 -6.55 2.13 -17.36
CA CYS A 113 -5.56 1.90 -16.33
C CYS A 113 -5.28 0.40 -16.22
N ALA A 114 -4.11 -0.04 -16.70
CA ALA A 114 -3.67 -1.41 -16.48
C ALA A 114 -3.36 -1.61 -14.98
N GLY A 115 -3.85 -2.72 -14.42
CA GLY A 115 -3.42 -3.16 -13.09
C GLY A 115 -1.95 -3.55 -13.10
N VAL A 116 -1.35 -3.63 -11.91
CA VAL A 116 0.02 -4.14 -11.75
C VAL A 116 0.01 -5.66 -11.92
N ALA A 117 0.74 -6.16 -12.91
CA ALA A 117 0.93 -7.60 -13.12
C ALA A 117 2.17 -8.07 -12.34
N CYS A 118 1.94 -8.59 -11.14
CA CYS A 118 2.99 -9.22 -10.36
C CYS A 118 3.13 -10.68 -10.80
N THR A 119 4.32 -11.07 -11.25
CA THR A 119 4.65 -12.49 -11.33
C THR A 119 4.77 -12.99 -9.91
N LYS A 120 4.11 -14.11 -9.58
CA LYS A 120 4.34 -14.79 -8.31
C LYS A 120 5.82 -15.18 -8.26
N MET A 121 6.65 -14.37 -7.61
CA MET A 121 8.00 -14.79 -7.28
C MET A 121 7.84 -15.82 -6.17
N GLY A 122 7.93 -17.09 -6.53
CA GLY A 122 8.05 -18.15 -5.55
C GLY A 122 9.34 -17.96 -4.76
N GLY A 123 9.23 -17.96 -3.43
CA GLY A 123 10.36 -18.17 -2.53
C GLY A 123 10.64 -17.01 -1.58
N ALA A 124 10.20 -17.19 -0.34
CA ALA A 124 10.50 -16.40 0.84
C ALA A 124 11.97 -15.92 0.88
N ASN A 125 12.16 -14.60 0.91
CA ASN A 125 13.32 -14.05 1.61
C ASN A 125 13.00 -14.16 3.09
N GLY A 126 13.77 -14.95 3.83
CA GLY A 126 13.66 -15.14 5.28
C GLY A 126 13.90 -13.84 6.06
N GLN A 127 12.92 -12.95 6.03
CA GLN A 127 12.76 -11.86 6.97
C GLN A 127 12.04 -12.48 8.16
N ASN A 128 12.67 -12.47 9.34
CA ASN A 128 12.09 -12.95 10.59
C ASN A 128 10.89 -12.07 10.98
N PHE A 129 9.76 -12.26 10.30
CA PHE A 129 8.47 -11.78 10.75
C PHE A 129 7.93 -12.83 11.70
N VAL A 130 7.85 -12.48 12.99
CA VAL A 130 7.28 -13.38 13.98
C VAL A 130 5.76 -13.30 13.84
N GLN A 131 5.21 -14.19 13.04
CA GLN A 131 3.78 -14.45 13.02
C GLN A 131 3.48 -15.37 14.21
N PHE A 132 2.95 -14.79 15.29
CA PHE A 132 2.45 -15.55 16.44
C PHE A 132 1.05 -16.09 16.15
#